data_AF-A0A7W6ZS23-F1
#
_entry.id   AF-A0A7W6ZS23-F1
#
_cell.length_a   1.000
_cell.length_b   1.000
_cell.length_c   1.000
_cell.angle_alpha   90.00
_cell.angle_beta   90.00
_cell.angle_gamma   90.00
#
_symmetry.space_group_name_H-M   'P 1'
#
loop_
_entity.id
_entity.type
_entity.pdbx_description
1 polymer ?
#
loop_
_entity_poly.entity_id
_entity_poly.type
_entity_poly.pdbx_seq_one_letter_code
_entity_poly.pdbx_strand_id
1 'polypeptide(L)' 'MKKQVIEYAGVPVGIVIPDEDRLKFIAVKYHVHDLDEQRFRSADEVKLAIRDLLTRQQAKPIHV' A
#
# COMPACT_ATOMS: atom_id res chain seq x y z
N MET A 1 -15.35 -1.91 -13.98
CA MET A 1 -14.41 -1.50 -12.92
C MET A 1 -13.12 -2.29 -13.05
N LYS A 2 -11.98 -1.63 -13.29
CA LYS A 2 -10.65 -2.28 -13.34
C LYS A 2 -10.01 -2.12 -11.96
N LYS A 3 -9.90 -3.20 -11.20
CA LYS A 3 -9.12 -3.25 -9.96
C LYS A 3 -7.84 -4.02 -10.23
N GLN A 4 -6.71 -3.51 -9.77
CA GLN A 4 -5.43 -4.20 -9.88
C GLN A 4 -4.95 -4.61 -8.50
N VAL A 5 -4.59 -5.88 -8.35
CA VAL A 5 -4.06 -6.41 -7.08
C VAL A 5 -2.62 -5.91 -6.91
N ILE A 6 -2.32 -5.44 -5.72
CA ILE A 6 -0.96 -5.10 -5.30
C ILE A 6 -0.47 -6.20 -4.38
N GLU A 7 0.57 -6.89 -4.85
CA GLU A 7 1.28 -7.91 -4.11
C GLU A 7 2.65 -7.37 -3.67
N TYR A 8 3.04 -7.72 -2.45
CA TYR A 8 4.35 -7.42 -1.90
C TYR A 8 4.93 -8.70 -1.31
N ALA A 9 6.16 -9.04 -1.71
CA ALA A 9 6.82 -10.29 -1.31
C ALA A 9 5.97 -11.55 -1.57
N GLY A 10 5.18 -11.58 -2.65
CA GLY A 10 4.28 -12.69 -2.98
C GLY A 10 3.00 -12.75 -2.16
N VAL A 11 2.74 -11.76 -1.29
CA VAL A 11 1.52 -11.65 -0.50
C VAL A 11 0.65 -10.52 -1.05
N PRO A 12 -0.64 -10.75 -1.33
CA PRO A 12 -1.58 -9.69 -1.68
C PRO A 12 -1.83 -8.80 -0.47
N VAL A 13 -1.46 -7.52 -0.59
CA VAL A 13 -1.52 -6.53 0.50
C VAL A 13 -2.63 -5.51 0.32
N GLY A 14 -3.10 -5.31 -0.92
CA GLY A 14 -4.20 -4.41 -1.22
C GLY A 14 -4.60 -4.44 -2.70
N ILE A 15 -5.51 -3.54 -3.05
CA ILE A 15 -5.91 -3.30 -4.44
C ILE A 15 -5.75 -1.82 -4.77
N VAL A 16 -5.52 -1.50 -6.04
CA VAL A 16 -5.67 -0.15 -6.55
C VAL A 16 -6.88 -0.07 -7.47
N ILE A 17 -7.62 1.03 -7.35
CA ILE A 17 -8.72 1.38 -8.24
C ILE A 17 -8.43 2.74 -8.88
N PRO A 18 -8.75 2.93 -10.17
CA PRO A 18 -8.76 4.25 -10.77
C PRO A 18 -9.72 5.17 -10.03
N ASP A 19 -9.21 6.32 -9.58
CA ASP A 19 -9.92 7.39 -8.90
C ASP A 19 -9.53 8.71 -9.60
N GLU A 20 -10.38 9.15 -10.52
CA GLU A 20 -10.11 10.28 -11.42
C GLU A 20 -8.79 10.10 -12.21
N ASP A 21 -7.83 11.01 -12.05
CA ASP A 21 -6.49 10.98 -12.65
C ASP A 21 -5.45 10.23 -11.78
N ARG A 22 -5.91 9.50 -10.76
CA ARG A 22 -5.07 8.83 -9.77
C ARG A 22 -5.52 7.39 -9.53
N LEU A 23 -4.75 6.70 -8.71
CA LEU A 23 -5.03 5.36 -8.21
C LEU A 23 -5.27 5.44 -6.70
N LYS A 24 -6.46 5.10 -6.26
CA LYS A 24 -6.75 4.93 -4.83
C LYS A 24 -6.32 3.54 -4.39
N PHE A 25 -5.48 3.47 -3.37
CA PHE A 25 -5.11 2.21 -2.73
C PHE A 25 -6.12 1.85 -1.66
N ILE A 26 -6.56 0.59 -1.65
CA ILE A 26 -7.42 0.02 -0.63
C ILE A 26 -6.64 -1.11 0.03
N ALA A 27 -6.31 -0.92 1.30
CA ALA A 27 -5.56 -1.88 2.09
C ALA A 27 -6.43 -3.08 2.47
N VAL A 28 -5.87 -4.29 2.44
CA VAL A 28 -6.53 -5.50 2.95
C VAL A 28 -5.73 -6.19 4.06
N LYS A 29 -4.58 -5.62 4.44
CA LYS A 29 -3.70 -6.13 5.50
C LYS A 29 -3.34 -5.04 6.49
N TYR A 30 -3.32 -5.39 7.78
CA TYR A 30 -3.03 -4.47 8.88
C TYR A 30 -1.73 -3.68 8.71
N HIS A 31 -0.65 -4.34 8.28
CA HIS A 31 0.67 -3.72 8.12
C HIS A 31 0.73 -2.65 7.02
N VAL A 32 -0.30 -2.52 6.18
CA VAL A 32 -0.42 -1.47 5.15
C VAL A 32 -1.64 -0.56 5.35
N HIS A 33 -2.33 -0.64 6.49
CA HIS A 33 -3.48 0.23 6.79
C HIS A 33 -3.12 1.72 6.81
N ASP A 34 -1.88 2.08 7.14
CA ASP A 34 -1.44 3.48 7.09
C ASP A 34 -1.52 4.06 5.66
N LEU A 35 -1.52 3.21 4.63
CA LEU A 35 -1.66 3.61 3.22
C LEU A 35 -3.11 3.54 2.72
N ASP A 36 -4.05 3.10 3.56
CA ASP A 36 -5.44 2.93 3.15
C ASP A 36 -6.04 4.25 2.67
N GLU A 37 -6.85 4.17 1.63
CA GLU A 37 -7.49 5.30 0.94
C GLU A 37 -6.56 6.35 0.34
N GLN A 38 -5.23 6.18 0.43
CA GLN A 38 -4.28 7.11 -0.16
C GLN A 38 -4.31 7.04 -1.69
N ARG A 39 -4.04 8.19 -2.31
CA ARG A 39 -4.06 8.38 -3.76
C ARG A 39 -2.64 8.48 -4.32
N PHE A 40 -2.36 7.64 -5.29
CA PHE A 40 -1.06 7.51 -5.95
C PHE A 40 -1.20 7.79 -7.44
N ARG A 41 -0.11 8.19 -8.08
CA ARG A 41 -0.06 8.42 -9.53
C ARG A 41 0.11 7.12 -10.30
N SER A 42 0.70 6.09 -9.68
CA SER A 42 0.93 4.79 -10.32
C SER A 42 1.01 3.65 -9.29
N ALA A 43 0.86 2.41 -9.78
CA ALA A 43 1.02 1.22 -8.95
C ALA A 43 2.45 1.06 -8.42
N ASP A 44 3.45 1.61 -9.10
CA ASP A 44 4.85 1.59 -8.63
C ASP A 44 5.05 2.50 -7.42
N GLU A 45 4.39 3.66 -7.38
CA GLU A 45 4.42 4.56 -6.22
C GLU A 45 3.81 3.88 -4.98
N VAL A 46 2.73 3.11 -5.16
CA VAL A 46 2.12 2.30 -4.09
C VAL A 46 3.12 1.28 -3.54
N LYS A 47 3.84 0.56 -4.40
CA LYS A 47 4.86 -0.41 -3.96
C LYS A 47 6.00 0.26 -3.20
N LEU A 48 6.43 1.44 -3.64
CA LEU A 48 7.46 2.22 -2.94
C LEU A 48 6.98 2.68 -1.56
N ALA A 49 5.73 3.15 -1.45
CA ALA A 49 5.13 3.54 -0.18
C ALA A 49 4.99 2.36 0.79
N ILE A 50 4.57 1.18 0.29
CA ILE A 50 4.51 -0.06 1.09
C ILE A 50 5.91 -0.42 1.61
N ARG A 51 6.93 -0.39 0.74
CA ARG A 51 8.32 -0.67 1.13
C ARG A 51 8.80 0.29 2.22
N ASP A 52 8.54 1.59 2.05
CA ASP A 52 8.94 2.63 3.02
C ASP A 52 8.23 2.41 4.37
N LEU A 53 6.92 2.15 4.35
CA LEU A 53 6.12 1.85 5.54
C LEU A 53 6.65 0.62 6.29
N LEU A 54 6.94 -0.48 5.58
CA LEU A 54 7.45 -1.70 6.20
C LEU A 54 8.86 -1.53 6.74
N THR A 55 9.69 -0.72 6.08
CA THR A 55 11.02 -0.35 6.58
C THR A 55 10.90 0.47 7.87
N ARG A 56 9.97 1.43 7.92
CA ARG A 56 9.69 2.24 9.11
C ARG A 56 9.10 1.43 10.26
N GLN A 57 8.23 0.46 9.97
CA GLN A 57 7.68 -0.45 11.00
C GLN A 57 8.76 -1.36 11.59
N GLN A 58 9.69 -1.87 10.78
CA GLN A 58 10.85 -2.64 11.27
C GLN A 58 11.81 -1.78 12.11
N ALA A 59 11.94 -0.50 11.78
CA ALA A 59 12.79 0.45 12.49
C ALA A 59 12.17 1.02 13.77
N LYS A 60 10.90 0.73 14.09
CA LYS A 60 10.33 0.99 15.43
C LYS A 60 10.66 -0.20 16.33
N PRO A 61 11.63 -0.09 17.26
CA PRO A 61 11.73 -1.09 18.31
C PRO A 61 10.46 -0.97 19.14
N ILE A 62 9.80 -2.11 19.37
CA ILE A 62 8.77 -2.22 20.39
C ILE A 62 9.44 -1.83 21.71
N HIS A 63 9.10 -0.66 22.23
CA HIS A 63 9.55 -0.18 23.52
C HIS A 63 8.33 -0.13 24.44
N VAL A 64 8.10 -1.22 25.17
CA VAL A 64 7.68 -1.27 26.58
C VAL A 64 7.45 -2.73 26.98
#